data_AF-A0A8S8Y4V8-F1
#
_entry.id   AF-A0A8S8Y4V8-F1
#
_cell.length_a   1.000
_cell.length_b   1.000
_cell.length_c   1.000
_cell.angle_alpha   90.00
_cell.angle_beta   90.00
_cell.angle_gamma   90.00
#
_symmetry.space_group_name_H-M   'P 1'
#
loop_
_entity.id
_entity.type
_entity.pdbx_description
1 polymer ?
#
loop_
_entity_poly.entity_id
_entity_poly.type
_entity_poly.pdbx_seq_one_letter_code
_entity_poly.pdbx_strand_id
1 'polypeptide(L)'
;MSLQITGEADVIEALKNGVDIKLVLVDREEDCSEVIQLCEERKIKVTEGSATDLWRMSANGQQKVLALVEREPSGTLKEVFERKGAIWLFDGVEYAPNLGFGVRTAEVSGATAVIINVSKTHEERRTIRRASMRATRFIPVVYATTEEILSACNRRIVVVKM
;
A
#
# COMPACT_ATOMS: atom_id res chain seq x y z
N MET A 1 15.93 -6.16 1.27
CA MET A 1 15.73 -5.76 -0.14
C MET A 1 14.81 -4.57 -0.14
N SER A 2 14.99 -3.63 -1.09
CA SER A 2 14.06 -2.50 -1.23
C SER A 2 12.72 -3.04 -1.71
N LEU A 3 11.62 -2.64 -1.06
CA LEU A 3 10.25 -2.96 -1.49
C LEU A 3 9.90 -2.33 -2.86
N GLN A 4 10.80 -1.51 -3.42
CA GLN A 4 10.57 -0.68 -4.59
C GLN A 4 11.73 -0.78 -5.59
N ILE A 5 11.39 -0.79 -6.87
CA ILE A 5 12.27 -0.55 -8.02
C ILE A 5 11.93 0.83 -8.56
N THR A 6 12.92 1.71 -8.69
CA THR A 6 12.72 3.12 -9.05
C THR A 6 13.37 3.43 -10.39
N GLY A 7 12.68 4.16 -11.25
CA GLY A 7 13.21 4.57 -12.56
C GLY A 7 12.65 3.70 -13.68
N GLU A 8 12.37 4.33 -14.81
CA GLU A 8 11.74 3.66 -15.95
C GLU A 8 12.58 2.51 -16.49
N ALA A 9 13.89 2.72 -16.71
CA ALA A 9 14.77 1.69 -17.26
C ALA A 9 14.81 0.43 -16.37
N ASP A 10 15.00 0.61 -15.07
CA ASP A 10 15.06 -0.49 -14.10
C ASP A 10 13.70 -1.21 -13.99
N VAL A 11 12.59 -0.47 -14.06
CA VAL A 11 11.24 -1.07 -14.05
C VAL A 11 10.98 -1.86 -15.32
N ILE A 12 11.37 -1.34 -16.49
CA ILE A 12 11.27 -2.06 -17.77
C ILE A 12 12.12 -3.33 -17.74
N GLU A 13 13.35 -3.26 -17.23
CA GLU A 13 14.23 -4.42 -17.10
C GLU A 13 13.63 -5.46 -16.15
N ALA A 14 13.13 -5.04 -14.99
CA ALA A 14 12.48 -5.93 -14.03
C ALA A 14 11.24 -6.60 -14.61
N LEU A 15 10.41 -5.84 -15.35
CA LEU A 15 9.28 -6.38 -16.08
C LEU A 15 9.78 -7.41 -17.08
N LYS A 16 10.74 -7.09 -17.96
CA LYS A 16 11.30 -8.02 -18.97
C LYS A 16 11.83 -9.31 -18.34
N ASN A 17 12.55 -9.21 -17.22
CA ASN A 17 13.14 -10.32 -16.47
C ASN A 17 12.13 -11.16 -15.67
N GLY A 18 10.84 -10.78 -15.66
CA GLY A 18 9.80 -11.55 -14.98
C GLY A 18 9.84 -11.43 -13.45
N VAL A 19 10.34 -10.30 -12.94
CA VAL A 19 10.26 -9.99 -11.51
C VAL A 19 8.78 -9.93 -11.10
N ASP A 20 8.45 -10.51 -9.95
CA ASP A 20 7.10 -10.49 -9.39
C ASP A 20 6.75 -9.08 -8.92
N ILE A 21 6.18 -8.27 -9.81
CA ILE A 21 5.75 -6.90 -9.55
C ILE A 21 4.25 -6.89 -9.23
N LYS A 22 3.89 -6.32 -8.08
CA LYS A 22 2.50 -6.23 -7.59
C LYS A 22 1.77 -4.99 -8.08
N LEU A 23 2.50 -3.88 -8.23
CA LEU A 23 1.95 -2.59 -8.62
C LEU A 23 3.02 -1.73 -9.30
N VAL A 24 2.62 -1.02 -10.35
CA VAL A 24 3.44 0.04 -10.96
C VAL A 24 2.73 1.38 -10.81
N LEU A 25 3.48 2.42 -10.42
CA LEU A 25 3.05 3.80 -10.45
C LEU A 25 3.74 4.53 -11.59
N VAL A 26 2.96 5.34 -12.30
CA VAL A 26 3.44 6.19 -13.39
C VAL A 26 3.03 7.64 -13.16
N ASP A 27 3.86 8.57 -13.58
CA ASP A 27 3.49 9.99 -13.62
C ASP A 27 2.50 10.21 -14.76
N ARG A 28 1.34 10.77 -14.42
CA ARG A 28 0.25 11.02 -15.37
C ARG A 28 0.56 12.13 -16.39
N GLU A 29 1.57 12.96 -16.10
CA GLU A 29 1.95 14.11 -16.93
C GLU A 29 3.13 13.77 -17.86
N GLU A 30 3.76 12.60 -17.69
CA GLU A 30 4.91 12.14 -18.47
C GLU A 30 4.53 11.00 -19.43
N ASP A 31 5.32 10.81 -20.50
CA ASP A 31 5.13 9.65 -21.39
C ASP A 31 5.68 8.38 -20.73
N CYS A 32 4.76 7.51 -20.33
CA CYS A 32 5.03 6.19 -19.74
C CYS A 32 4.40 5.06 -20.58
N SER A 33 4.12 5.30 -21.86
CA SER A 33 3.36 4.39 -22.73
C SER A 33 3.97 2.99 -22.82
N GLU A 34 5.31 2.88 -22.93
CA GLU A 34 6.01 1.60 -22.98
C GLU A 34 5.79 0.77 -21.69
N VAL A 35 5.92 1.40 -20.52
CA VAL A 35 5.71 0.73 -19.23
C VAL A 35 4.27 0.30 -19.06
N ILE A 36 3.32 1.16 -19.43
CA ILE A 36 1.88 0.85 -19.33
C ILE A 36 1.54 -0.37 -20.18
N GLN A 37 1.97 -0.38 -21.44
CA GLN A 37 1.75 -1.49 -22.37
C GLN A 37 2.35 -2.80 -21.82
N LEU A 38 3.59 -2.76 -21.33
CA LEU A 38 4.26 -3.95 -20.78
C LEU A 38 3.57 -4.47 -19.51
N CYS A 39 3.00 -3.59 -18.69
CA CYS A 39 2.21 -3.97 -17.53
C CYS A 39 0.87 -4.61 -17.93
N GLU A 40 0.19 -4.06 -18.94
CA GLU A 40 -1.07 -4.61 -19.46
C GLU A 40 -0.89 -6.03 -20.02
N GLU A 41 0.16 -6.26 -20.81
CA GLU A 41 0.51 -7.58 -21.35
C GLU A 41 0.71 -8.63 -20.23
N ARG A 42 1.26 -8.18 -19.09
CA ARG A 42 1.56 -9.02 -17.93
C ARG A 42 0.45 -9.03 -16.87
N LYS A 43 -0.66 -8.31 -17.10
CA LYS A 43 -1.78 -8.13 -16.16
C LYS A 43 -1.34 -7.56 -14.81
N ILE A 44 -0.32 -6.70 -14.80
CA ILE A 44 0.15 -6.00 -13.61
C ILE A 44 -0.67 -4.72 -13.45
N LYS A 45 -1.07 -4.42 -12.21
CA LYS A 45 -1.85 -3.23 -11.91
C LYS A 45 -1.00 -1.97 -12.09
N VAL A 46 -1.49 -1.03 -12.88
CA VAL A 46 -0.91 0.32 -13.04
C VAL A 46 -1.75 1.33 -12.27
N THR A 47 -1.12 2.34 -11.69
CA THR A 47 -1.80 3.45 -11.03
C THR A 47 -1.11 4.76 -11.33
N GLU A 48 -1.88 5.73 -11.82
CA GLU A 48 -1.37 7.07 -12.10
C GLU A 48 -1.28 7.93 -10.83
N GLY A 49 -0.22 8.75 -10.79
CA GLY A 49 0.03 9.76 -9.77
C GLY A 49 0.56 11.05 -10.38
N SER A 50 0.63 12.12 -9.59
CA SER A 50 1.35 13.34 -9.98
C SER A 50 2.85 13.20 -9.67
N ALA A 51 3.71 13.99 -10.30
CA ALA A 51 5.14 14.13 -9.98
C ALA A 51 5.45 14.18 -8.48
N THR A 52 4.71 14.98 -7.70
CA THR A 52 4.89 15.09 -6.24
C THR A 52 4.47 13.82 -5.48
N ASP A 53 3.50 13.07 -5.99
CA ASP A 53 3.05 11.80 -5.40
C ASP A 53 4.16 10.75 -5.55
N LEU A 54 4.70 10.62 -6.76
CA LEU A 54 5.82 9.70 -7.04
C LEU A 54 7.07 10.08 -6.26
N TRP A 55 7.42 11.38 -6.20
CA TRP A 55 8.55 11.87 -5.40
C TRP A 55 8.45 11.48 -3.93
N ARG A 56 7.27 11.67 -3.32
CA ARG A 56 7.05 11.35 -1.90
C ARG A 56 7.08 9.85 -1.62
N MET A 57 6.78 9.03 -2.63
CA MET A 57 6.69 7.57 -2.50
C MET A 57 8.03 6.88 -2.79
N SER A 58 8.80 7.44 -3.71
CA SER A 58 10.09 6.93 -4.12
C SER A 58 11.10 6.97 -2.96
N ALA A 59 11.77 5.84 -2.74
CA ALA A 59 12.95 5.80 -1.88
C ALA A 59 14.14 6.56 -2.47
N ASN A 60 14.11 6.89 -3.77
CA ASN A 60 15.22 7.45 -4.53
C ASN A 60 14.81 8.73 -5.29
N GLY A 61 14.27 9.72 -4.58
CA GLY A 61 13.99 11.04 -5.14
C GLY A 61 12.93 11.07 -6.24
N GLN A 62 13.04 12.04 -7.16
CA GLN A 62 12.05 12.24 -8.24
C GLN A 62 12.11 11.08 -9.23
N GLN A 63 10.95 10.46 -9.48
CA GLN A 63 10.81 9.35 -10.41
C GLN A 63 9.56 9.56 -11.26
N LYS A 64 9.64 9.21 -12.54
CA LYS A 64 8.46 9.15 -13.42
C LYS A 64 7.76 7.78 -13.39
N VAL A 65 8.49 6.73 -13.01
CA VAL A 65 7.97 5.36 -12.88
C VAL A 65 8.57 4.71 -11.63
N LEU A 66 7.75 3.99 -10.87
CA LEU A 66 8.23 3.13 -9.79
C LEU A 66 7.39 1.83 -9.74
N ALA A 67 8.03 0.72 -9.42
CA ALA A 67 7.39 -0.58 -9.25
C ALA A 67 7.56 -1.10 -7.82
N LEU A 68 6.57 -1.85 -7.34
CA LEU A 68 6.55 -2.50 -6.04
C LEU A 68 6.55 -4.00 -6.20
N VAL A 69 7.44 -4.68 -5.48
CA VAL A 69 7.75 -6.10 -5.74
C VAL A 69 7.28 -7.06 -4.66
N GLU A 70 7.38 -6.73 -3.38
CA GLU A 70 7.19 -7.74 -2.32
C GLU A 70 5.80 -7.74 -1.68
N ARG A 71 5.14 -6.58 -1.56
CA ARG A 71 3.91 -6.47 -0.76
C ARG A 71 2.67 -6.51 -1.64
N GLU A 72 1.82 -7.51 -1.40
CA GLU A 72 0.48 -7.58 -2.01
C GLU A 72 -0.41 -6.47 -1.43
N PRO A 73 -0.79 -5.45 -2.23
CA PRO A 73 -1.44 -4.23 -1.74
C PRO A 73 -2.89 -4.43 -1.29
N SER A 74 -3.51 -5.56 -1.65
CA SER A 74 -4.89 -5.88 -1.33
C SER A 74 -4.99 -7.11 -0.44
N GLY A 75 -6.15 -7.40 0.14
CA GLY A 75 -6.37 -8.64 0.90
C GLY A 75 -7.57 -8.56 1.85
N THR A 76 -8.29 -9.66 1.98
CA THR A 76 -9.35 -9.86 2.97
C THR A 76 -8.77 -10.07 4.37
N LEU A 77 -9.57 -9.87 5.43
CA LEU A 77 -9.14 -10.07 6.81
C LEU A 77 -8.46 -11.44 7.05
N LYS A 78 -9.03 -12.51 6.48
CA LYS A 78 -8.48 -13.86 6.58
C LYS A 78 -7.12 -13.97 5.88
N GLU A 79 -7.02 -13.48 4.65
CA GLU A 79 -5.78 -13.51 3.87
C GLU A 79 -4.67 -12.71 4.54
N VAL A 80 -4.95 -11.54 5.13
CA VAL A 80 -3.90 -10.78 5.83
C VAL A 80 -3.41 -11.46 7.10
N PHE A 81 -4.26 -12.20 7.84
CA PHE A 81 -3.80 -12.99 8.99
C PHE A 81 -2.88 -14.16 8.61
N GLU A 82 -3.07 -14.74 7.42
CA GLU A 82 -2.23 -15.83 6.90
C GLU A 82 -0.82 -15.35 6.45
N ARG A 83 -0.64 -14.05 6.17
CA ARG A 83 0.65 -13.50 5.72
C ARG A 83 1.64 -13.35 6.87
N LYS A 84 2.92 -13.67 6.64
CA LYS A 84 4.01 -13.44 7.62
C LYS A 84 4.27 -11.94 7.85
N GLY A 85 4.86 -11.58 9.00
CA GLY A 85 5.20 -10.19 9.35
C GLY A 85 4.19 -9.49 10.27
N ALA A 86 4.48 -8.26 10.68
CA ALA A 86 3.67 -7.56 11.69
C ALA A 86 2.37 -6.99 11.11
N ILE A 87 1.27 -7.07 11.87
CA ILE A 87 -0.02 -6.44 11.54
C ILE A 87 -0.33 -5.41 12.61
N TRP A 88 -0.64 -4.19 12.18
CA TRP A 88 -1.05 -3.09 13.06
C TRP A 88 -2.57 -3.05 13.16
N LEU A 89 -3.11 -3.13 14.37
CA LEU A 89 -4.53 -2.98 14.65
C LEU A 89 -4.78 -1.64 15.34
N PHE A 90 -5.52 -0.75 14.70
CA PHE A 90 -6.04 0.46 15.32
C PHE A 90 -7.42 0.18 15.91
N ASP A 91 -7.52 0.16 17.24
CA ASP A 91 -8.75 -0.14 17.97
C ASP A 91 -9.31 1.13 18.62
N GLY A 92 -10.47 1.59 18.17
CA GLY A 92 -11.15 2.76 18.74
C GLY A 92 -10.58 4.13 18.38
N VAL A 93 -9.67 4.24 17.41
CA VAL A 93 -9.08 5.54 17.04
C VAL A 93 -10.08 6.40 16.24
N GLU A 94 -10.62 7.43 16.88
CA GLU A 94 -11.66 8.27 16.25
C GLU A 94 -11.13 9.27 15.23
N TYR A 95 -9.97 9.89 15.49
CA TYR A 95 -9.48 10.98 14.64
C TYR A 95 -8.87 10.47 13.32
N ALA A 96 -9.56 10.72 12.20
CA ALA A 96 -9.19 10.21 10.88
C ALA A 96 -7.76 10.59 10.40
N PRO A 97 -7.23 11.81 10.64
CA PRO A 97 -5.84 12.11 10.29
C PRO A 97 -4.81 11.24 11.03
N ASN A 98 -5.04 10.93 12.31
CA ASN A 98 -4.14 10.06 13.08
C ASN A 98 -4.11 8.64 12.52
N LEU A 99 -5.26 8.10 12.11
CA LEU A 99 -5.32 6.83 11.38
C LEU A 99 -4.52 6.90 10.08
N GLY A 100 -4.60 8.01 9.34
CA GLY A 100 -3.79 8.22 8.13
C GLY A 100 -2.29 8.17 8.41
N PHE A 101 -1.80 8.94 9.39
CA PHE A 101 -0.39 8.92 9.78
C PHE A 101 0.06 7.55 10.29
N GLY A 102 -0.81 6.86 11.04
CA GLY A 102 -0.60 5.50 11.49
C GLY A 102 -0.47 4.50 10.33
N VAL A 103 -1.35 4.58 9.33
CA VAL A 103 -1.28 3.75 8.12
C VAL A 103 0.03 3.99 7.37
N ARG A 104 0.45 5.25 7.20
CA ARG A 104 1.74 5.55 6.55
C ARG A 104 2.91 4.99 7.34
N THR A 105 2.88 5.11 8.67
CA THR A 105 3.93 4.58 9.56
C THR A 105 4.02 3.06 9.48
N ALA A 106 2.87 2.36 9.50
CA ALA A 106 2.82 0.92 9.32
C ALA A 106 3.40 0.49 7.96
N GLU A 107 3.05 1.20 6.89
CA GLU A 107 3.54 0.94 5.54
C GLU A 107 5.08 1.03 5.45
N VAL A 108 5.66 2.15 5.89
CA VAL A 108 7.13 2.38 5.81
C VAL A 108 7.93 1.57 6.82
N SER A 109 7.32 1.15 7.94
CA SER A 109 7.98 0.30 8.94
C SER A 109 8.06 -1.18 8.54
N GLY A 110 7.51 -1.54 7.38
CA GLY A 110 7.53 -2.92 6.90
C GLY A 110 6.36 -3.77 7.39
N ALA A 111 5.29 -3.19 7.95
CA ALA A 111 4.11 -3.95 8.33
C ALA A 111 3.47 -4.64 7.12
N THR A 112 2.86 -5.78 7.36
CA THR A 112 2.22 -6.59 6.32
C THR A 112 0.80 -6.12 6.04
N ALA A 113 0.11 -5.59 7.06
CA ALA A 113 -1.26 -5.11 6.95
C ALA A 113 -1.60 -4.10 8.06
N VAL A 114 -2.66 -3.33 7.81
CA VAL A 114 -3.32 -2.50 8.82
C VAL A 114 -4.78 -2.92 8.95
N ILE A 115 -5.22 -3.11 10.19
CA ILE A 115 -6.63 -3.35 10.53
C ILE A 115 -7.15 -2.13 11.29
N ILE A 116 -8.34 -1.66 10.94
CA ILE A 116 -9.02 -0.53 11.58
C ILE A 116 -10.32 -1.04 12.18
N ASN A 117 -10.37 -1.15 13.50
CA ASN A 117 -11.57 -1.51 14.27
C ASN A 117 -12.29 -0.26 14.75
N VAL A 118 -12.84 0.49 13.79
CA VAL A 118 -13.73 1.61 14.05
C VAL A 118 -14.52 1.92 12.77
N SER A 119 -15.81 2.18 12.93
CA SER A 119 -16.66 2.64 11.83
C SER A 119 -16.18 4.00 11.33
N LYS A 120 -16.05 4.13 10.01
CA LYS A 120 -15.64 5.37 9.35
C LYS A 120 -16.56 5.71 8.20
N THR A 121 -17.03 6.94 8.19
CA THR A 121 -17.78 7.54 7.08
C THR A 121 -16.94 7.58 5.81
N HIS A 122 -17.59 7.78 4.66
CA HIS A 122 -16.89 7.92 3.39
C HIS A 122 -15.90 9.11 3.39
N GLU A 123 -16.26 10.20 4.07
CA GLU A 123 -15.41 11.38 4.22
C GLU A 123 -14.18 11.11 5.08
N GLU A 124 -14.35 10.46 6.24
CA GLU A 124 -13.23 10.06 7.10
C GLU A 124 -12.28 9.11 6.36
N ARG A 125 -12.81 8.13 5.61
CA ARG A 125 -12.00 7.24 4.78
C ARG A 125 -11.20 8.03 3.73
N ARG A 126 -11.78 9.08 3.13
CA ARG A 126 -11.06 9.98 2.22
C ARG A 126 -9.96 10.77 2.94
N THR A 127 -10.20 11.18 4.17
CA THR A 127 -9.21 11.85 5.01
C THR A 127 -8.07 10.91 5.40
N ILE A 128 -8.35 9.67 5.81
CA ILE A 128 -7.34 8.63 6.08
C ILE A 128 -6.46 8.40 4.84
N ARG A 129 -7.06 8.25 3.65
CA ARG A 129 -6.30 8.07 2.39
C ARG A 129 -5.39 9.26 2.08
N ARG A 130 -5.83 10.49 2.32
CA ARG A 130 -5.02 11.70 2.09
C ARG A 130 -3.90 11.84 3.13
N ALA A 131 -4.22 11.70 4.41
CA ALA A 131 -3.25 11.83 5.50
C ALA A 131 -2.19 10.72 5.48
N SER A 132 -2.56 9.52 5.02
CA SER A 132 -1.61 8.41 4.80
C SER A 132 -0.74 8.54 3.56
N MET A 133 -0.83 9.65 2.81
CA MET A 133 -0.10 9.84 1.56
C MET A 133 -0.40 8.71 0.55
N ARG A 134 -1.67 8.26 0.51
CA ARG A 134 -2.13 7.15 -0.33
C ARG A 134 -1.42 5.81 -0.09
N ALA A 135 -0.82 5.62 1.09
CA ALA A 135 -0.20 4.35 1.49
C ALA A 135 -1.14 3.13 1.36
N THR A 136 -2.45 3.35 1.43
CA THR A 136 -3.49 2.33 1.18
C THR A 136 -3.41 1.67 -0.21
N ARG A 137 -2.61 2.20 -1.14
CA ARG A 137 -2.31 1.56 -2.43
C ARG A 137 -1.27 0.45 -2.33
N PHE A 138 -0.51 0.40 -1.24
CA PHE A 138 0.70 -0.41 -1.10
C PHE A 138 0.63 -1.37 0.07
N ILE A 139 -0.14 -1.04 1.10
CA ILE A 139 -0.43 -1.91 2.23
C ILE A 139 -1.94 -2.17 2.30
N PRO A 140 -2.38 -3.41 2.51
CA PRO A 140 -3.79 -3.70 2.72
C PRO A 140 -4.28 -3.04 4.00
N VAL A 141 -5.36 -2.26 3.87
CA VAL A 141 -6.06 -1.64 4.99
C VAL A 141 -7.46 -2.23 5.07
N VAL A 142 -7.69 -3.04 6.12
CA VAL A 142 -8.93 -3.79 6.32
C VAL A 142 -9.72 -3.16 7.45
N TYR A 143 -11.00 -2.89 7.20
CA TYR A 143 -11.94 -2.47 8.24
C TYR A 143 -12.66 -3.73 8.73
N ALA A 144 -12.62 -3.98 10.04
CA ALA A 144 -13.22 -5.16 10.64
C ALA A 144 -13.65 -4.84 12.07
N THR A 145 -14.73 -5.47 12.53
CA THR A 145 -15.22 -5.38 13.90
C THR A 145 -14.39 -6.25 14.84
N THR A 146 -14.49 -6.00 16.15
CA THR A 146 -13.88 -6.85 17.19
C THR A 146 -14.24 -8.33 17.01
N GLU A 147 -15.50 -8.65 16.70
CA GLU A 147 -15.94 -10.03 16.53
C GLU A 147 -15.29 -10.71 15.31
N GLU A 148 -15.24 -10.02 14.17
CA GLU A 148 -14.59 -10.50 12.95
C GLU A 148 -13.09 -10.73 13.17
N ILE A 149 -12.43 -9.80 13.88
CA ILE A 149 -11.01 -9.89 14.22
C ILE A 149 -10.76 -11.10 15.12
N LEU A 150 -11.52 -11.26 16.21
CA LEU A 150 -11.35 -12.37 17.15
C LEU A 150 -11.61 -13.73 16.48
N SER A 151 -12.56 -13.80 15.54
CA SER A 151 -12.86 -15.01 14.78
C SER A 151 -11.75 -15.39 13.79
N ALA A 152 -11.14 -14.41 13.14
CA ALA A 152 -10.11 -14.65 12.11
C ALA A 152 -8.67 -14.70 12.65
N CYS A 153 -8.41 -14.14 13.84
CA CYS A 153 -7.07 -13.99 14.38
C CYS A 153 -6.48 -15.34 14.81
N ASN A 154 -5.39 -15.74 14.18
CA ASN A 154 -4.66 -16.98 14.45
C ASN A 154 -3.23 -16.74 14.97
N ARG A 155 -2.91 -15.49 15.36
CA ARG A 155 -1.52 -15.07 15.63
C ARG A 155 -1.42 -13.80 16.48
N ARG A 156 -0.20 -13.45 16.89
CA ARG A 156 0.08 -12.18 17.58
C ARG A 156 -0.04 -10.99 16.61
N ILE A 157 -0.61 -9.90 17.12
CA ILE A 157 -0.76 -8.61 16.44
C ILE A 157 -0.30 -7.47 17.35
N VAL A 158 0.05 -6.34 16.76
CA VAL A 158 0.35 -5.10 17.50
C VAL A 158 -0.92 -4.27 17.57
N VAL A 159 -1.39 -4.00 18.78
CA VAL A 159 -2.58 -3.18 19.00
C VAL A 159 -2.14 -1.76 19.36
N VAL A 160 -2.63 -0.80 18.59
CA VAL A 160 -2.47 0.62 18.84
C VAL A 160 -3.79 1.15 19.38
N LYS A 161 -3.79 1.47 20.68
CA LYS A 161 -4.87 2.21 21.34
C LYS A 161 -4.43 3.64 21.59
N MET A 162 -5.32 4.58 21.35
CA MET A 162 -5.18 5.99 21.73
C MET A 162 -6.39 6.41 22.54
#